data_AF-A0A5B0DXR7-F1
#
_entry.id   AF-A0A5B0DXR7-F1
#
_cell.length_a   1.000
_cell.length_b   1.000
_cell.length_c   1.000
_cell.angle_alpha   90.00
_cell.angle_beta   90.00
_cell.angle_gamma   90.00
#
_symmetry.space_group_name_H-M   'P 1'
#
loop_
_entity.id
_entity.type
_entity.pdbx_description
1 polymer ?
#
loop_
_entity_poly.entity_id
_entity_poly.type
_entity_poly.pdbx_seq_one_letter_code
_entity_poly.pdbx_strand_id
1 'polypeptide(L)'
;MKSCFARRLWQGAAMAAMLVLNPAISAAQQAPASDAPAQETAPDVTVPAEVISLSPYISDVQVLGPWTDSGKSGIWRTALLVSAGQPNGNRFFVQQVEEGPSDLTVLQTTEITEIAQLNGAIVGYRADEPTPDAPSTLSIFLDIVPLDAEIAETFELFISPDAAYRFGPASN
;
A
#
# COMPACT_ATOMS: atom_id res chain seq x y z
N MET A 1 -12.89 -67.72 33.81
CA MET A 1 -12.01 -68.08 34.94
C MET A 1 -10.70 -67.36 34.78
N LYS A 2 -10.24 -66.70 35.85
CA LYS A 2 -8.84 -66.49 36.29
C LYS A 2 -7.89 -65.85 35.24
N SER A 3 -7.48 -64.59 35.45
CA SER A 3 -6.22 -64.23 36.15
C SER A 3 -4.99 -64.51 35.25
N CYS A 4 -3.94 -63.70 35.13
CA CYS A 4 -3.39 -62.63 35.96
C CYS A 4 -2.05 -62.21 35.33
N PHE A 5 -1.62 -60.96 35.58
CA PHE A 5 -0.27 -60.52 36.00
C PHE A 5 1.00 -60.95 35.22
N ALA A 6 2.07 -60.16 35.07
CA ALA A 6 2.74 -59.20 35.96
C ALA A 6 3.65 -58.29 35.09
N ARG A 7 3.77 -56.96 35.27
CA ARG A 7 4.29 -56.15 36.40
C ARG A 7 5.83 -56.01 36.41
N ARG A 8 6.32 -54.78 36.20
CA ARG A 8 7.58 -54.23 36.73
C ARG A 8 7.27 -52.77 37.12
N LEU A 9 6.85 -52.51 38.36
CA LEU A 9 7.66 -52.14 39.54
C LEU A 9 8.48 -50.86 39.33
N TRP A 10 7.88 -49.74 39.75
CA TRP A 10 8.56 -48.54 40.22
C TRP A 10 8.48 -48.53 41.75
N GLN A 11 9.64 -48.48 42.41
CA GLN A 11 9.83 -48.06 43.81
C GLN A 11 9.66 -46.53 43.85
N GLY A 12 9.14 -45.84 44.87
CA GLY A 12 8.82 -46.21 46.24
C GLY A 12 9.33 -45.10 47.18
N ALA A 13 8.52 -44.79 48.21
CA ALA A 13 8.78 -43.96 49.40
C ALA A 13 8.51 -42.45 49.29
N ALA A 14 7.91 -41.78 50.29
CA ALA A 14 7.11 -42.16 51.46
C ALA A 14 6.52 -40.85 52.03
N MET A 15 5.27 -40.91 52.53
CA MET A 15 4.66 -39.86 53.36
C MET A 15 5.21 -39.90 54.78
N ALA A 16 5.31 -38.73 55.42
CA ALA A 16 4.99 -38.58 56.84
C ALA A 16 4.45 -37.17 57.09
N ALA A 17 3.23 -37.11 57.62
CA ALA A 17 2.54 -35.91 58.05
C ALA A 17 2.77 -35.68 59.56
N MET A 18 2.86 -34.42 60.01
CA MET A 18 2.39 -34.03 61.35
C MET A 18 2.08 -32.53 61.41
N LEU A 19 0.96 -32.26 62.10
CA LEU A 19 0.24 -31.00 62.28
C LEU A 19 1.06 -29.86 62.88
N VAL A 20 0.78 -28.62 62.46
CA VAL A 20 0.74 -27.46 63.37
C VAL A 20 -0.42 -26.52 62.97
N LEU A 21 -0.99 -25.91 64.01
CA LEU A 21 -2.23 -25.15 64.12
C LEU A 21 -2.42 -23.96 63.14
N ASN A 22 -3.69 -23.73 62.82
CA ASN A 22 -4.21 -22.49 62.24
C ASN A 22 -4.35 -21.42 63.34
N PRO A 23 -3.90 -20.18 63.09
CA PRO A 23 -4.80 -19.05 63.30
C PRO A 23 -4.87 -18.17 62.06
N ALA A 24 -6.07 -17.64 61.83
CA ALA A 24 -6.43 -16.78 60.72
C ALA A 24 -5.48 -15.57 60.55
N ILE A 25 -4.96 -15.40 59.33
CA ILE A 25 -4.66 -14.09 58.77
C ILE A 25 -5.35 -14.05 57.41
N SER A 26 -6.49 -13.37 57.38
CA SER A 26 -7.15 -12.97 56.14
C SER A 26 -6.31 -11.85 55.52
N ALA A 27 -5.30 -12.22 54.73
CA ALA A 27 -4.65 -11.29 53.83
C ALA A 27 -5.42 -11.37 52.51
N ALA A 28 -6.36 -10.43 52.32
CA ALA A 28 -6.94 -10.15 51.02
C ALA A 28 -5.79 -9.74 50.08
N GLN A 29 -5.28 -10.69 49.31
CA GLN A 29 -4.30 -10.45 48.27
C GLN A 29 -5.06 -9.79 47.12
N GLN A 30 -5.17 -8.47 47.16
CA GLN A 30 -5.62 -7.68 46.02
C GLN A 30 -4.67 -8.00 44.87
N ALA A 31 -5.17 -8.70 43.86
CA ALA A 31 -4.49 -8.82 42.58
C ALA A 31 -4.24 -7.39 42.07
N PRO A 32 -3.04 -7.09 41.51
CA PRO A 32 -2.84 -5.81 40.85
C PRO A 32 -3.87 -5.72 39.72
N ALA A 33 -4.60 -4.60 39.71
CA ALA A 33 -5.51 -4.29 38.62
C ALA A 33 -4.71 -4.34 37.32
N SER A 34 -5.15 -5.20 36.39
CA SER A 34 -4.70 -5.14 35.02
C SER A 34 -5.17 -3.80 34.47
N ASP A 35 -4.26 -2.84 34.31
CA ASP A 35 -4.52 -1.64 33.53
C ASP A 35 -4.94 -2.08 32.12
N ALA A 36 -6.24 -1.99 31.84
CA ALA A 36 -6.73 -2.12 30.48
C ALA A 36 -6.06 -1.01 29.66
N PRO A 37 -5.51 -1.31 28.47
CA PRO A 37 -4.96 -0.26 27.61
C PRO A 37 -6.04 0.79 27.39
N ALA A 38 -5.72 2.03 27.73
CA ALA A 38 -6.59 3.16 27.48
C ALA A 38 -6.97 3.13 26.00
N GLN A 39 -8.27 2.98 25.73
CA GLN A 39 -8.80 2.97 24.39
C GLN A 39 -8.69 4.40 23.86
N GLU A 40 -7.56 4.70 23.21
CA GLU A 40 -7.29 5.98 22.59
C GLU A 40 -8.37 6.18 21.52
N THR A 41 -9.33 7.05 21.84
CA THR A 41 -10.41 7.37 20.92
C THR A 41 -9.77 8.19 19.81
N ALA A 42 -9.77 7.65 18.59
CA ALA A 42 -9.24 8.38 17.45
C ALA A 42 -9.90 9.76 17.38
N PRO A 43 -9.12 10.84 17.14
CA PRO A 43 -9.69 12.18 17.03
C PRO A 43 -10.72 12.20 15.89
N ASP A 44 -11.78 12.98 16.08
CA ASP A 44 -12.73 13.28 15.01
C ASP A 44 -12.00 14.14 13.96
N VAL A 45 -11.65 13.55 12.84
CA VAL A 45 -10.93 14.23 11.76
C VAL A 45 -11.93 14.75 10.75
N THR A 46 -12.00 16.08 10.61
CA THR A 46 -12.69 16.71 9.48
C THR A 46 -11.93 16.36 8.19
N VAL A 47 -12.53 15.50 7.37
CA VAL A 47 -11.97 15.11 6.07
C VAL A 47 -12.26 16.21 5.03
N PRO A 48 -11.25 16.69 4.29
CA PRO A 48 -11.46 17.67 3.21
C PRO A 48 -12.44 17.16 2.14
N ALA A 49 -13.21 18.07 1.54
CA ALA A 49 -14.23 17.72 0.55
C ALA A 49 -13.62 17.03 -0.69
N GLU A 50 -12.39 17.40 -1.05
CA GLU A 50 -11.63 16.85 -2.17
C GLU A 50 -11.39 15.35 -1.99
N VAL A 51 -11.03 14.93 -0.77
CA VAL A 51 -10.80 13.53 -0.43
C VAL A 51 -12.11 12.74 -0.46
N ILE A 52 -13.20 13.34 0.03
CA ILE A 52 -14.54 12.73 -0.03
C ILE A 52 -15.01 12.56 -1.49
N SER A 53 -14.66 13.51 -2.36
CA SER A 53 -15.04 13.51 -3.78
C SER A 53 -14.16 12.62 -4.66
N LEU A 54 -13.08 12.05 -4.12
CA LEU A 54 -12.18 11.20 -4.89
C LEU A 54 -12.91 9.94 -5.35
N SER A 55 -12.85 9.65 -6.65
CA SER A 55 -13.49 8.47 -7.22
C SER A 55 -12.93 7.19 -6.56
N PRO A 56 -13.78 6.25 -6.12
CA PRO A 56 -13.32 4.99 -5.52
C PRO A 56 -12.63 4.06 -6.53
N TYR A 57 -12.71 4.38 -7.83
CA TYR A 57 -11.98 3.67 -8.87
C TYR A 57 -10.53 4.12 -8.99
N ILE A 58 -10.15 5.24 -8.38
CA ILE A 58 -8.75 5.67 -8.32
C ILE A 58 -8.06 4.82 -7.26
N SER A 59 -7.16 3.96 -7.68
CA SER A 59 -6.37 3.12 -6.76
C SER A 59 -5.11 3.81 -6.28
N ASP A 60 -4.56 4.72 -7.08
CA ASP A 60 -3.32 5.42 -6.76
C ASP A 60 -3.20 6.76 -7.49
N VAL A 61 -2.54 7.72 -6.83
CA VAL A 61 -2.22 9.07 -7.35
C VAL A 61 -0.84 9.46 -6.87
N GLN A 62 0.07 9.77 -7.79
CA GLN A 62 1.43 10.17 -7.44
C GLN A 62 1.81 11.49 -8.12
N VAL A 63 2.50 12.36 -7.38
CA VAL A 63 3.17 13.55 -7.94
C VAL A 63 4.58 13.13 -8.36
N LEU A 64 4.94 13.38 -9.63
CA LEU A 64 6.16 12.85 -10.23
C LEU A 64 7.28 13.87 -10.36
N GLY A 65 6.96 15.16 -10.34
CA GLY A 65 7.96 16.22 -10.45
C GLY A 65 7.41 17.48 -11.10
N PRO A 66 8.22 18.55 -11.14
CA PRO A 66 7.83 19.80 -11.76
C PRO A 66 7.83 19.71 -13.29
N TRP A 67 7.13 20.64 -13.92
CA TRP A 67 7.28 20.95 -15.34
C TRP A 67 7.19 22.45 -15.55
N THR A 68 7.82 22.90 -16.64
CA THR A 68 7.69 24.25 -17.17
C THR A 68 7.52 24.17 -18.68
N ASP A 69 6.61 24.98 -19.22
CA ASP A 69 6.39 25.14 -20.65
C ASP A 69 5.67 26.45 -20.97
N SER A 70 6.08 27.14 -22.04
CA SER A 70 5.37 28.32 -22.58
C SER A 70 5.00 29.40 -21.55
N GLY A 71 5.83 29.59 -20.52
CA GLY A 71 5.60 30.56 -19.43
C GLY A 71 4.66 30.07 -18.32
N LYS A 72 4.22 28.82 -18.38
CA LYS A 72 3.47 28.10 -17.34
C LYS A 72 4.37 27.13 -16.59
N SER A 73 3.95 26.77 -15.39
CA SER A 73 4.63 25.80 -14.56
C SER A 73 3.64 25.03 -13.70
N GLY A 74 4.07 23.86 -13.24
CA GLY A 74 3.38 23.15 -12.18
C GLY A 74 3.95 21.76 -11.99
N ILE A 75 3.09 20.78 -11.75
CA ILE A 75 3.50 19.40 -11.47
C ILE A 75 2.90 18.40 -12.43
N TRP A 76 3.66 17.34 -12.68
CA TRP A 76 3.17 16.12 -13.29
C TRP A 76 2.54 15.25 -12.21
N ARG A 77 1.33 14.75 -12.48
CA ARG A 77 0.59 13.86 -11.59
C ARG A 77 0.10 12.64 -12.35
N THR A 78 0.22 11.45 -11.78
CA THR A 78 -0.43 10.24 -12.29
C THR A 78 -1.75 9.98 -11.61
N ALA A 79 -2.64 9.29 -12.31
CA ALA A 79 -3.79 8.65 -11.70
C ALA A 79 -3.92 7.24 -12.28
N LEU A 80 -3.94 6.24 -11.40
CA LEU A 80 -4.22 4.86 -11.75
C LEU A 80 -5.68 4.56 -11.40
N LEU A 81 -6.45 4.16 -12.39
CA LEU A 81 -7.81 3.70 -12.21
C LEU A 81 -7.83 2.18 -12.29
N VAL A 82 -8.50 1.55 -11.33
CA VAL A 82 -8.88 0.13 -11.39
C VAL A 82 -10.32 0.02 -11.91
N SER A 83 -10.58 -1.03 -12.69
CA SER A 83 -11.95 -1.33 -13.13
C SER A 83 -12.59 -2.34 -12.17
N ALA A 84 -13.73 -2.00 -11.57
CA ALA A 84 -14.40 -2.92 -10.64
C ALA A 84 -14.75 -4.24 -11.35
N GLY A 85 -14.32 -5.35 -10.75
CA GLY A 85 -14.56 -6.68 -11.28
C GLY A 85 -13.80 -7.00 -12.58
N GLN A 86 -12.84 -6.17 -12.99
CA GLN A 86 -12.00 -6.39 -14.18
C GLN A 86 -10.52 -6.20 -13.77
N PRO A 87 -9.78 -7.28 -13.45
CA PRO A 87 -8.40 -7.20 -12.96
C PRO A 87 -7.40 -6.65 -13.99
N ASN A 88 -7.80 -6.62 -15.26
CA ASN A 88 -7.05 -6.20 -16.44
C ASN A 88 -7.51 -4.85 -17.00
N GLY A 89 -8.44 -4.17 -16.32
CA GLY A 89 -8.97 -2.88 -16.74
C GLY A 89 -8.25 -1.68 -16.12
N ASN A 90 -6.96 -1.82 -15.80
CA ASN A 90 -6.20 -0.70 -15.25
C ASN A 90 -6.04 0.38 -16.33
N ARG A 91 -6.42 1.61 -15.99
CA ARG A 91 -6.25 2.77 -16.88
C ARG A 91 -5.28 3.73 -16.23
N PHE A 92 -4.24 4.08 -16.96
CA PHE A 92 -3.17 4.94 -16.46
C PHE A 92 -3.24 6.29 -17.15
N PHE A 93 -3.23 7.34 -16.34
CA PHE A 93 -3.30 8.71 -16.80
C PHE A 93 -2.11 9.50 -16.28
N VAL A 94 -1.60 10.38 -17.12
CA VAL A 94 -0.66 11.43 -16.72
C VAL A 94 -1.34 12.78 -16.90
N GLN A 95 -1.27 13.61 -15.87
CA GLN A 95 -1.89 14.93 -15.81
C GLN A 95 -0.82 16.00 -15.68
N GLN A 96 -0.97 17.03 -16.48
CA GLN A 96 -0.23 18.27 -16.34
C GLN A 96 -1.08 19.19 -15.46
N VAL A 97 -0.66 19.39 -14.21
CA VAL A 97 -1.34 20.28 -13.27
C VAL A 97 -0.58 21.61 -13.26
N GLU A 98 -1.24 22.68 -13.66
CA GLU A 98 -0.73 24.05 -13.60
C GLU A 98 -0.89 24.59 -12.18
N GLU A 99 0.18 25.19 -11.66
CA GLU A 99 0.21 25.86 -10.37
C GLU A 99 -0.02 27.36 -10.58
N GLY A 100 -1.24 27.81 -10.26
CA GLY A 100 -1.61 29.22 -10.26
C GLY A 100 -1.29 29.91 -8.92
N PRO A 101 -1.49 31.23 -8.83
CA PRO A 101 -1.21 31.99 -7.60
C PRO A 101 -2.04 31.54 -6.38
N SER A 102 -3.20 30.94 -6.60
CA SER A 102 -4.14 30.55 -5.53
C SER A 102 -4.81 29.20 -5.76
N ASP A 103 -4.52 28.51 -6.86
CA ASP A 103 -5.26 27.36 -7.33
C ASP A 103 -4.39 26.37 -8.09
N LEU A 104 -4.82 25.11 -8.10
CA LEU A 104 -4.25 24.04 -8.91
C LEU A 104 -5.27 23.66 -9.98
N THR A 105 -4.88 23.74 -11.24
CA THR A 105 -5.77 23.44 -12.37
C THR A 105 -5.17 22.34 -13.23
N VAL A 106 -5.96 21.33 -13.58
CA VAL A 106 -5.54 20.32 -14.56
C VAL A 106 -5.58 20.96 -15.95
N LEU A 107 -4.42 21.19 -16.54
CA LEU A 107 -4.28 21.76 -17.88
C LEU A 107 -4.55 20.69 -18.95
N GLN A 108 -3.96 19.51 -18.76
CA GLN A 108 -4.07 18.39 -19.68
C GLN A 108 -4.15 17.07 -18.92
N THR A 109 -4.92 16.13 -19.45
CA THR A 109 -4.93 14.72 -19.02
C THR A 109 -4.69 13.84 -20.24
N THR A 110 -3.68 13.00 -20.16
CA THR A 110 -3.29 12.05 -21.22
C THR A 110 -3.51 10.63 -20.70
N GLU A 111 -4.34 9.86 -21.38
CA GLU A 111 -4.48 8.42 -21.14
C GLU A 111 -3.44 7.66 -21.96
N ILE A 112 -2.76 6.70 -21.32
CA ILE A 112 -1.79 5.83 -21.99
C ILE A 112 -2.52 4.56 -22.43
N THR A 113 -3.12 4.65 -23.62
CA THR A 113 -4.08 3.65 -24.10
C THR A 113 -3.48 2.29 -24.42
N GLU A 114 -2.17 2.24 -24.67
CA GLU A 114 -1.41 1.02 -24.96
C GLU A 114 -1.43 0.05 -23.78
N ILE A 115 -1.53 0.55 -22.54
CA ILE A 115 -1.58 -0.29 -21.33
C ILE A 115 -2.80 -1.22 -21.36
N ALA A 116 -3.95 -0.73 -21.83
CA ALA A 116 -5.15 -1.55 -21.96
C ALA A 116 -4.98 -2.70 -22.96
N GLN A 117 -4.01 -2.61 -23.88
CA GLN A 117 -3.73 -3.62 -24.89
C GLN A 117 -2.78 -4.71 -24.38
N LEU A 118 -2.04 -4.47 -23.29
CA LEU A 118 -1.06 -5.40 -22.73
C LEU A 118 -1.68 -6.56 -21.93
N ASN A 119 -3.00 -6.56 -21.71
CA ASN A 119 -3.72 -7.60 -20.96
C ASN A 119 -3.00 -8.01 -19.66
N GLY A 120 -2.60 -7.02 -18.87
CA GLY A 120 -1.87 -7.21 -17.62
C GLY A 120 -2.33 -6.25 -16.53
N ALA A 121 -1.82 -6.46 -15.33
CA ALA A 121 -2.01 -5.56 -14.20
C ALA A 121 -0.74 -4.74 -13.96
N ILE A 122 -0.89 -3.43 -13.82
CA ILE A 122 0.17 -2.57 -13.29
C ILE A 122 0.32 -2.90 -11.80
N VAL A 123 1.50 -3.41 -11.42
CA VAL A 123 1.83 -3.74 -10.01
C VAL A 123 2.67 -2.68 -9.33
N GLY A 124 3.28 -1.79 -10.12
CA GLY A 124 4.05 -0.67 -9.64
C GLY A 124 4.46 0.25 -10.79
N TYR A 125 4.80 1.47 -10.45
CA TYR A 125 5.44 2.39 -11.38
C TYR A 125 6.31 3.38 -10.61
N ARG A 126 7.29 3.96 -11.31
CA ARG A 126 8.21 4.97 -10.76
C ARG A 126 8.58 5.95 -11.86
N ALA A 127 8.87 7.18 -11.49
CA ALA A 127 9.48 8.15 -12.40
C ALA A 127 10.95 8.32 -12.07
N ASP A 128 11.77 8.46 -13.10
CA ASP A 128 13.14 8.92 -12.95
C ASP A 128 13.17 10.45 -12.83
N GLU A 129 14.22 10.96 -12.18
CA GLU A 129 14.44 12.39 -12.07
C GLU A 129 14.69 12.99 -13.48
N PRO A 130 14.03 14.10 -13.83
CA PRO A 130 14.30 14.79 -15.08
C PRO A 130 15.78 15.11 -15.23
N THR A 131 16.32 14.94 -16.44
CA THR A 131 17.71 15.29 -16.70
C THR A 131 17.89 16.81 -16.78
N PRO A 132 19.10 17.35 -16.51
CA PRO A 132 19.35 18.78 -16.64
C PRO A 132 19.07 19.34 -18.05
N ASP A 133 19.22 18.50 -19.08
CA ASP A 133 18.97 18.86 -20.48
C ASP A 133 17.47 18.83 -20.84
N ALA A 134 16.65 18.17 -20.02
CA ALA A 134 15.21 18.04 -20.24
C ALA A 134 14.43 18.08 -18.90
N PRO A 135 14.50 19.19 -18.15
CA PRO A 135 14.01 19.28 -16.76
C PRO A 135 12.49 19.16 -16.61
N SER A 136 11.73 19.31 -17.71
CA SER A 136 10.28 19.13 -17.74
C SER A 136 9.85 17.78 -18.32
N THR A 137 10.79 16.93 -18.75
CA THR A 137 10.50 15.62 -19.35
C THR A 137 10.53 14.54 -18.28
N LEU A 138 9.56 13.64 -18.32
CA LEU A 138 9.50 12.47 -17.45
C LEU A 138 9.77 11.19 -18.23
N SER A 139 10.59 10.34 -17.62
CA SER A 139 10.62 8.90 -17.89
C SER A 139 9.90 8.18 -16.75
N ILE A 140 8.83 7.46 -17.07
CA ILE A 140 8.05 6.69 -16.11
C ILE A 140 8.21 5.21 -16.49
N PHE A 141 8.68 4.41 -15.54
CA PHE A 141 8.81 2.96 -15.67
C PHE A 141 7.62 2.29 -15.01
N LEU A 142 6.90 1.46 -15.77
CA LEU A 142 5.73 0.73 -15.33
C LEU A 142 6.05 -0.76 -15.31
N ASP A 143 5.86 -1.41 -14.17
CA ASP A 143 5.97 -2.86 -14.05
C ASP A 143 4.58 -3.47 -14.23
N ILE A 144 4.42 -4.23 -15.31
CA ILE A 144 3.16 -4.84 -15.72
C ILE A 144 3.31 -6.35 -15.65
N VAL A 145 2.43 -7.02 -14.92
CA VAL A 145 2.35 -8.48 -14.89
C VAL A 145 1.28 -8.92 -15.90
N PRO A 146 1.66 -9.55 -17.02
CA PRO A 146 0.71 -10.15 -17.95
C PRO A 146 -0.15 -11.22 -17.25
N LEU A 147 -1.40 -11.40 -17.68
CA LEU A 147 -2.30 -12.39 -17.07
C LEU A 147 -1.82 -13.84 -17.19
N ASP A 148 -1.04 -14.14 -18.22
CA ASP A 148 -0.52 -15.48 -18.54
C ASP A 148 0.94 -15.68 -18.10
N ALA A 149 1.56 -14.66 -17.52
CA ALA A 149 2.95 -14.69 -17.10
C ALA A 149 3.09 -14.57 -15.58
N GLU A 150 4.18 -15.14 -15.05
CA GLU A 150 4.52 -15.05 -13.62
C GLU A 150 5.43 -13.86 -13.31
N ILE A 151 6.06 -13.27 -14.33
CA ILE A 151 7.09 -12.25 -14.18
C ILE A 151 6.58 -10.93 -14.75
N ALA A 152 6.84 -9.84 -14.02
CA ALA A 152 6.56 -8.50 -14.50
C ALA A 152 7.50 -8.11 -15.66
N GLU A 153 6.93 -7.48 -16.68
CA GLU A 153 7.66 -6.80 -17.74
C GLU A 153 7.69 -5.30 -17.45
N THR A 154 8.84 -4.66 -17.65
CA THR A 154 9.00 -3.22 -17.44
C THR A 154 8.83 -2.49 -18.77
N PHE A 155 7.89 -1.54 -18.79
CA PHE A 155 7.66 -0.61 -19.88
C PHE A 155 8.12 0.78 -19.48
N GLU A 156 8.52 1.58 -20.47
CA GLU A 156 8.89 2.97 -20.28
C GLU A 156 7.93 3.89 -21.03
N LEU A 157 7.48 4.93 -20.34
CA LEU A 157 6.72 6.05 -20.85
C LEU A 157 7.59 7.30 -20.81
N PHE A 158 7.84 7.88 -21.97
CA PHE A 158 8.42 9.21 -22.10
C PHE A 158 7.34 10.23 -22.37
N ILE A 159 7.29 11.29 -21.57
CA ILE A 159 6.36 12.41 -21.75
C ILE A 159 7.05 13.75 -21.52
N SER A 160 6.76 14.71 -22.38
CA SER A 160 7.21 16.10 -22.28
C SER A 160 6.02 17.03 -22.51
N PRO A 161 6.06 18.28 -22.02
CA PRO A 161 5.07 19.28 -22.39
C PRO A 161 5.01 19.45 -23.91
N ASP A 162 3.81 19.64 -24.46
CA ASP A 162 3.56 19.92 -25.88
C ASP A 162 4.13 18.91 -26.90
N ALA A 163 4.56 17.74 -26.45
CA ALA A 163 5.05 16.66 -27.30
C ALA A 163 4.17 15.42 -27.20
N ALA A 164 4.12 14.64 -28.28
CA ALA A 164 3.53 13.30 -28.21
C ALA A 164 4.36 12.41 -27.26
N TYR A 165 3.67 11.65 -26.43
CA TYR A 165 4.33 10.67 -25.57
C TYR A 165 4.86 9.50 -26.40
N ARG A 166 5.81 8.75 -25.84
CA ARG A 166 6.29 7.47 -26.38
C ARG A 166 6.15 6.42 -25.30
N PHE A 167 5.58 5.27 -25.64
CA PHE A 167 5.42 4.15 -24.73
C PHE A 167 5.92 2.87 -25.39
N GLY A 168 6.65 2.04 -24.65
CA GLY A 168 7.16 0.76 -25.15
C GLY A 168 7.96 0.00 -24.10
N PRO A 169 8.51 -1.18 -24.44
CA PRO A 169 9.37 -1.92 -23.52
C PRO A 169 10.59 -1.08 -23.10
N ALA A 170 10.94 -1.11 -21.81
CA ALA A 170 12.11 -0.42 -21.31
C ALA A 170 13.39 -1.09 -21.86
N SER A 171 14.28 -0.32 -22.48
CA SER A 171 15.59 -0.81 -22.92
C SER A 171 16.61 -0.53 -21.82
N ASN A 172 16.98 -1.55 -21.05
CA ASN A 172 18.15 -1.49 -20.18
C ASN A 172 19.45 -1.51 -20.99
#